data_AF-A0A388LJ44-F1
#
_entry.id   AF-A0A388LJ44-F1
#
_cell.length_a   1.000
_cell.length_b   1.000
_cell.length_c   1.000
_cell.angle_alpha   90.00
_cell.angle_beta   90.00
_cell.angle_gamma   90.00
#
_symmetry.space_group_name_H-M   'P 1'
#
loop_
_entity.id
_entity.type
_entity.pdbx_description
1 polymer ?
#
loop_
_entity_poly.entity_id
_entity_poly.type
_entity_poly.pdbx_seq_one_letter_code
_entity_poly.pdbx_strand_id
1 'polypeptide(L)'
;MLDWITGSRLARTALAKLPSLITLATGKNQGYIMALREDNGVPGVFAVNEDGHARLLVDTVSGKKMKLEDDVDVSSEGVVYFSDASTKYGFDDYVLDILEGRAYGRLLSFDPKTNATNVLLDRLHFANGVTLSSQEDFVLVAETTRYRILRYWLKGPRMGTHDVFANNLPGLVDNIQSNRRGTIWVAISMVGPTTASPLHCEEFGI
;
A
#
# COMPACT_ATOMS: atom_id res chain seq x y z
N MET A 1 1.62 5.19 -25.20
CA MET A 1 1.84 4.06 -24.25
C MET A 1 0.55 3.69 -23.48
N LEU A 2 -0.47 4.56 -23.47
CA LEU A 2 -1.75 4.37 -22.78
C LEU A 2 -2.95 4.42 -23.75
N ASP A 3 -2.71 4.36 -25.06
CA ASP A 3 -3.74 4.60 -26.10
C ASP A 3 -4.73 3.44 -26.30
N TRP A 4 -4.61 2.34 -25.54
CA TRP A 4 -5.47 1.16 -25.63
C TRP A 4 -6.59 1.10 -24.57
N ILE A 5 -6.76 2.15 -23.75
CA ILE A 5 -7.59 2.06 -22.53
C ILE A 5 -8.59 3.21 -22.40
N THR A 6 -9.70 3.08 -23.11
CA THR A 6 -10.88 3.92 -22.91
C THR A 6 -12.09 3.06 -22.60
N GLY A 7 -12.55 3.11 -21.35
CA GLY A 7 -13.79 2.48 -20.90
C GLY A 7 -14.01 2.72 -19.40
N SER A 8 -15.22 3.08 -18.99
CA SER A 8 -15.52 3.58 -17.63
C SER A 8 -16.28 2.57 -16.75
N ARG A 9 -16.21 1.27 -17.00
CA ARG A 9 -16.93 0.27 -16.20
C ARG A 9 -16.36 -1.14 -16.33
N LEU A 10 -15.63 -1.60 -15.30
CA LEU A 10 -15.35 -3.03 -15.17
C LEU A 10 -16.63 -3.80 -14.81
N ALA A 11 -16.94 -4.81 -15.61
CA ALA A 11 -17.96 -5.79 -15.28
C ALA A 11 -17.44 -6.71 -14.16
N ARG A 12 -18.32 -7.12 -13.22
CA ARG A 12 -17.99 -8.12 -12.16
C ARG A 12 -17.34 -9.40 -12.73
N THR A 13 -17.62 -9.72 -13.98
CA THR A 13 -17.04 -10.85 -14.72
C THR A 13 -15.55 -10.70 -15.03
N ALA A 14 -15.02 -9.49 -15.12
CA ALA A 14 -13.59 -9.24 -15.37
C ALA A 14 -12.75 -9.50 -14.12
N LEU A 15 -13.25 -9.09 -12.95
CA LEU A 15 -12.59 -9.36 -11.66
C LEU A 15 -12.55 -10.86 -11.32
N ALA A 16 -13.59 -11.60 -11.69
CA ALA A 16 -13.64 -13.05 -11.50
C ALA A 16 -12.54 -13.81 -12.29
N LYS A 17 -11.90 -13.18 -13.27
CA LYS A 17 -10.76 -13.74 -14.02
C LYS A 17 -9.41 -13.49 -13.35
N LEU A 18 -9.37 -12.79 -12.22
CA LEU A 18 -8.15 -12.50 -11.44
C LEU A 18 -8.19 -13.29 -10.12
N PRO A 19 -7.86 -14.60 -10.12
CA PRO A 19 -8.03 -15.46 -8.95
C PRO A 19 -7.11 -15.13 -7.76
N SER A 20 -6.01 -14.39 -8.00
CA SER A 20 -4.99 -14.05 -6.98
C SER A 20 -4.94 -12.55 -6.68
N LEU A 21 -6.11 -11.91 -6.67
CA LEU A 21 -6.23 -10.48 -6.45
C LEU A 21 -6.24 -10.13 -4.96
N ILE A 22 -5.33 -9.23 -4.53
CA ILE A 22 -5.24 -8.77 -3.14
C ILE A 22 -6.07 -7.49 -2.93
N THR A 23 -5.75 -6.43 -3.69
CA THR A 23 -6.40 -5.12 -3.59
C THR A 23 -6.57 -4.48 -4.97
N LEU A 24 -7.46 -3.51 -5.07
CA LEU A 24 -7.82 -2.80 -6.29
C LEU A 24 -8.03 -1.32 -6.01
N ALA A 25 -7.42 -0.45 -6.81
CA ALA A 25 -7.73 0.98 -6.84
C ALA A 25 -8.12 1.44 -8.24
N THR A 26 -9.14 2.29 -8.33
CA THR A 26 -9.66 2.80 -9.61
C THR A 26 -9.08 4.17 -9.93
N GLY A 27 -8.49 4.32 -11.12
CA GLY A 27 -8.09 5.63 -11.64
C GLY A 27 -9.31 6.38 -12.19
N LYS A 28 -9.72 7.47 -11.53
CA LYS A 28 -10.97 8.22 -11.85
C LYS A 28 -11.12 8.67 -13.32
N ASN A 29 -10.01 8.94 -14.02
CA ASN A 29 -10.02 9.55 -15.35
C ASN A 29 -9.57 8.60 -16.47
N GLN A 30 -9.27 7.36 -16.13
CA GLN A 30 -8.39 6.56 -16.94
C GLN A 30 -8.99 5.16 -17.24
N GLY A 31 -9.96 4.67 -16.48
CA GLY A 31 -10.71 3.46 -16.85
C GLY A 31 -10.02 2.14 -16.51
N TYR A 32 -8.90 2.20 -15.78
CA TYR A 32 -8.15 1.04 -15.32
C TYR A 32 -8.39 0.81 -13.84
N ILE A 33 -8.26 -0.45 -13.44
CA ILE A 33 -7.99 -0.80 -12.05
C ILE A 33 -6.52 -1.13 -11.92
N MET A 34 -5.89 -0.56 -10.90
CA MET A 34 -4.58 -0.96 -10.42
C MET A 34 -4.78 -2.10 -9.45
N ALA A 35 -4.28 -3.28 -9.81
CA ALA A 35 -4.31 -4.46 -8.99
C ALA A 35 -2.91 -4.75 -8.45
N LEU A 36 -2.87 -5.19 -7.22
CA LEU A 36 -1.72 -5.89 -6.66
C LEU A 36 -1.97 -7.39 -6.84
N ARG A 37 -1.07 -8.07 -7.56
CA ARG A 37 -1.27 -9.45 -8.00
C ARG A 37 0.04 -10.23 -8.04
N GLU A 38 -0.05 -11.49 -7.66
CA GLU A 38 0.81 -12.56 -8.17
C GLU A 38 0.27 -13.12 -9.50
N ASP A 39 0.98 -12.91 -10.61
CA ASP A 39 0.76 -13.64 -11.87
C ASP A 39 1.86 -14.69 -12.02
N ASN A 40 1.49 -15.97 -11.94
CA ASN A 40 2.45 -17.09 -11.87
C ASN A 40 3.49 -16.93 -10.73
N GLY A 41 3.11 -16.34 -9.59
CA GLY A 41 3.99 -16.13 -8.43
C GLY A 41 4.94 -14.93 -8.54
N VAL A 42 4.65 -13.97 -9.42
CA VAL A 42 5.40 -12.70 -9.50
C VAL A 42 4.62 -11.59 -8.82
N PRO A 43 5.08 -11.12 -7.64
CA PRO A 43 4.44 -10.02 -6.93
C PRO A 43 4.67 -8.68 -7.67
N GLY A 44 3.66 -7.80 -7.72
CA GLY A 44 3.81 -6.48 -8.32
C GLY A 44 2.53 -5.67 -8.52
N VAL A 45 2.69 -4.53 -9.20
CA VAL A 45 1.62 -3.60 -9.59
C VAL A 45 1.22 -3.86 -11.04
N PHE A 46 -0.07 -4.05 -11.28
CA PHE A 46 -0.63 -4.37 -12.59
C PHE A 46 -1.72 -3.37 -12.99
N ALA A 47 -1.72 -2.96 -14.27
CA ALA A 47 -2.89 -2.33 -14.88
C ALA A 47 -3.82 -3.41 -15.42
N VAL A 48 -5.11 -3.32 -15.07
CA VAL A 48 -6.15 -4.23 -15.54
C VAL A 48 -7.17 -3.47 -16.37
N ASN A 49 -7.53 -4.03 -17.54
CA ASN A 49 -8.57 -3.47 -18.42
C ASN A 49 -9.97 -4.07 -18.17
N GLU A 50 -10.96 -3.58 -18.91
CA GLU A 50 -12.36 -4.02 -18.79
C GLU A 50 -12.60 -5.50 -19.13
N ASP A 51 -11.72 -6.12 -19.91
CA ASP A 51 -11.83 -7.53 -20.30
C ASP A 51 -11.23 -8.48 -19.25
N GLY A 52 -10.52 -7.93 -18.26
CA GLY A 52 -9.80 -8.67 -17.23
C GLY A 52 -8.35 -9.02 -17.61
N HIS A 53 -7.80 -8.41 -18.67
CA HIS A 53 -6.39 -8.56 -19.01
C HIS A 53 -5.53 -7.68 -18.11
N ALA A 54 -4.55 -8.30 -17.45
CA ALA A 54 -3.60 -7.64 -16.58
C ALA A 54 -2.25 -7.44 -17.29
N ARG A 55 -1.63 -6.27 -17.10
CA ARG A 55 -0.29 -5.96 -17.57
C ARG A 55 0.57 -5.51 -16.40
N LEU A 56 1.69 -6.19 -16.18
CA LEU A 56 2.67 -5.79 -15.17
C LEU A 56 3.22 -4.39 -15.47
N LEU A 57 3.28 -3.56 -14.43
CA LEU A 57 3.85 -2.21 -14.48
C LEU A 57 5.12 -2.12 -13.66
N VAL A 58 5.12 -2.69 -12.45
CA VAL A 58 6.23 -2.61 -11.50
C VAL A 58 6.33 -3.92 -10.73
N ASP A 59 7.49 -4.58 -10.77
CA ASP A 59 7.86 -5.70 -9.90
C ASP A 59 9.22 -5.48 -9.18
N THR A 60 9.94 -4.43 -9.57
CA THR A 60 11.31 -4.16 -9.13
C THR A 60 11.49 -2.67 -8.91
N VAL A 61 11.98 -2.30 -7.73
CA VAL A 61 12.21 -0.90 -7.35
C VAL A 61 13.59 -0.76 -6.72
N SER A 62 14.40 0.17 -7.26
CA SER A 62 15.77 0.42 -6.82
C SER A 62 16.63 -0.86 -6.79
N GLY A 63 16.48 -1.72 -7.80
CA GLY A 63 17.21 -2.98 -7.93
C GLY A 63 16.74 -4.12 -7.03
N LYS A 64 15.70 -3.91 -6.22
CA LYS A 64 15.09 -4.94 -5.36
C LYS A 64 13.74 -5.37 -5.92
N LYS A 65 13.56 -6.68 -6.11
CA LYS A 65 12.25 -7.25 -6.42
C LYS A 65 11.30 -7.03 -5.26
N MET A 66 10.05 -6.72 -5.58
CA MET A 66 8.95 -6.75 -4.64
C MET A 66 8.71 -8.20 -4.22
N LYS A 67 8.28 -8.38 -2.97
CA LYS A 67 8.00 -9.71 -2.41
C LYS A 67 6.60 -9.80 -1.85
N LEU A 68 6.07 -8.70 -1.31
CA LEU A 68 4.78 -8.69 -0.67
C LEU A 68 4.11 -7.33 -0.86
N GLU A 69 3.57 -7.06 -2.03
CA GLU A 69 2.63 -5.95 -2.18
C GLU A 69 1.36 -6.18 -1.38
N ASP A 70 0.84 -5.12 -0.75
CA ASP A 70 -0.25 -5.25 0.21
C ASP A 70 -1.43 -4.34 -0.16
N ASP A 71 -1.20 -3.03 -0.30
CA ASP A 71 -2.26 -2.08 -0.64
C ASP A 71 -1.88 -1.02 -1.69
N VAL A 72 -2.88 -0.44 -2.35
CA VAL A 72 -2.72 0.54 -3.44
C VAL A 72 -3.81 1.60 -3.42
N ASP A 73 -3.44 2.84 -3.72
CA ASP A 73 -4.37 3.94 -4.00
C ASP A 73 -3.90 4.77 -5.21
N VAL A 74 -4.84 5.36 -5.94
CA VAL A 74 -4.57 6.08 -7.19
C VAL A 74 -5.04 7.52 -7.06
N SER A 75 -4.17 8.44 -7.47
CA SER A 75 -4.49 9.87 -7.52
C SER A 75 -5.39 10.23 -8.70
N SER A 76 -6.00 11.42 -8.68
CA SER A 76 -6.78 11.93 -9.82
C SER A 76 -5.95 12.09 -11.09
N GLU A 77 -4.62 12.25 -10.95
CA GLU A 77 -3.67 12.35 -12.05
C GLU A 77 -3.18 11.00 -12.59
N GLY A 78 -3.55 9.90 -11.95
CA GLY A 78 -3.15 8.54 -12.32
C GLY A 78 -1.81 8.09 -11.74
N VAL A 79 -1.17 8.89 -10.88
CA VAL A 79 -0.02 8.43 -10.07
C VAL A 79 -0.54 7.41 -9.06
N VAL A 80 0.14 6.27 -9.00
CA VAL A 80 -0.19 5.10 -8.19
C VAL A 80 0.69 5.13 -6.94
N TYR A 81 0.08 5.00 -5.76
CA TYR A 81 0.77 4.87 -4.49
C TYR A 81 0.50 3.49 -3.93
N PHE A 82 1.53 2.77 -3.52
CA PHE A 82 1.37 1.38 -3.11
C PHE A 82 2.43 0.98 -2.09
N SER A 83 2.12 -0.05 -1.31
CA SER A 83 3.04 -0.63 -0.34
C SER A 83 3.69 -1.90 -0.87
N ASP A 84 4.92 -2.12 -0.42
CA ASP A 84 5.62 -3.40 -0.45
C ASP A 84 5.92 -3.72 1.02
N ALA A 85 5.09 -4.57 1.63
CA ALA A 85 5.07 -4.83 3.07
C ALA A 85 6.39 -5.37 3.57
N SER A 86 7.03 -6.23 2.78
CA SER A 86 8.35 -6.77 3.05
C SER A 86 9.13 -6.91 1.76
N THR A 87 10.39 -6.48 1.77
CA THR A 87 11.36 -6.80 0.72
C THR A 87 12.05 -8.15 0.90
N LYS A 88 11.75 -8.88 1.97
CA LYS A 88 12.41 -10.14 2.35
C LYS A 88 11.47 -11.34 2.25
N TYR A 89 10.29 -11.24 2.85
CA TYR A 89 9.28 -12.30 2.92
C TYR A 89 8.14 -12.02 1.94
N GLY A 90 7.56 -13.08 1.39
CA GLY A 90 6.41 -13.04 0.50
C GLY A 90 5.13 -13.49 1.20
N PHE A 91 4.10 -13.77 0.40
CA PHE A 91 2.77 -14.12 0.92
C PHE A 91 2.74 -15.46 1.66
N ASP A 92 3.60 -16.42 1.30
CA ASP A 92 3.61 -17.73 1.98
C ASP A 92 4.29 -17.69 3.36
N ASP A 93 5.13 -16.69 3.62
CA ASP A 93 5.98 -16.61 4.82
C ASP A 93 5.96 -15.25 5.52
N TYR A 94 4.96 -14.39 5.24
CA TYR A 94 4.81 -13.06 5.84
C TYR A 94 4.76 -13.06 7.37
N VAL A 95 4.29 -14.15 7.98
CA VAL A 95 4.27 -14.31 9.45
C VAL A 95 5.69 -14.22 10.02
N LEU A 96 6.71 -14.66 9.28
CA LEU A 96 8.11 -14.51 9.70
C LEU A 96 8.55 -13.05 9.73
N ASP A 97 8.06 -12.19 8.83
CA ASP A 97 8.33 -10.75 8.86
C ASP A 97 7.77 -10.12 10.14
N ILE A 98 6.50 -10.46 10.45
CA ILE A 98 5.82 -10.00 11.66
C ILE A 98 6.60 -10.41 12.91
N LEU A 99 7.06 -11.67 12.99
CA LEU A 99 7.81 -12.20 14.11
C LEU A 99 9.23 -11.62 14.22
N GLU A 100 9.91 -11.39 13.08
CA GLU A 100 11.24 -10.78 13.07
C GLU A 100 11.19 -9.29 13.47
N GLY A 101 10.05 -8.63 13.19
CA GLY A 101 9.77 -7.26 13.60
C GLY A 101 10.78 -6.26 13.03
N ARG A 102 11.37 -6.57 11.87
CA ARG A 102 12.34 -5.71 11.18
C ARG A 102 11.63 -4.79 10.19
N ALA A 103 12.36 -3.78 9.75
CA ALA A 103 11.83 -2.72 8.92
C ALA A 103 12.14 -2.99 7.44
N TYR A 104 11.43 -3.95 6.84
CA TYR A 104 11.65 -4.36 5.44
C TYR A 104 10.68 -3.73 4.44
N GLY A 105 9.65 -3.04 4.92
CA GLY A 105 8.58 -2.49 4.11
C GLY A 105 8.90 -1.13 3.50
N ARG A 106 8.16 -0.78 2.44
CA ARG A 106 8.32 0.45 1.67
C ARG A 106 6.97 1.03 1.25
N LEU A 107 6.89 2.36 1.23
CA LEU A 107 5.84 3.10 0.53
C LEU A 107 6.42 3.63 -0.78
N LEU A 108 5.74 3.33 -1.88
CA LEU A 108 6.22 3.55 -3.24
C LEU A 108 5.21 4.38 -4.03
N SER A 109 5.71 5.06 -5.06
CA SER A 109 4.86 5.71 -6.06
C SER A 109 5.30 5.34 -7.48
N PHE A 110 4.37 5.15 -8.39
CA PHE A 110 4.59 4.96 -9.81
C PHE A 110 3.83 6.00 -10.63
N ASP A 111 4.53 6.73 -11.48
CA ASP A 111 3.93 7.65 -12.45
C ASP A 111 3.90 6.99 -13.84
N PRO A 112 2.71 6.62 -14.37
CA PRO A 112 2.59 6.01 -15.69
C PRO A 112 2.92 6.95 -16.85
N LYS A 113 2.90 8.29 -16.64
CA LYS A 113 3.25 9.27 -17.67
C LYS A 113 4.76 9.31 -17.91
N THR A 114 5.55 9.19 -16.85
CA THR A 114 7.02 9.20 -16.92
C THR A 114 7.64 7.81 -16.85
N ASN A 115 6.85 6.79 -16.56
CA ASN A 115 7.29 5.42 -16.27
C ASN A 115 8.33 5.37 -15.14
N ALA A 116 8.19 6.23 -14.13
CA ALA A 116 9.12 6.34 -13.02
C ALA A 116 8.52 5.77 -11.74
N THR A 117 9.32 4.97 -11.02
CA THR A 117 8.97 4.47 -9.69
C THR A 117 9.90 5.07 -8.66
N ASN A 118 9.34 5.65 -7.60
CA ASN A 118 10.08 6.28 -6.51
C ASN A 118 9.76 5.60 -5.18
N VAL A 119 10.77 5.52 -4.31
CA VAL A 119 10.60 5.15 -2.90
C VAL A 119 10.29 6.42 -2.12
N LEU A 120 9.09 6.52 -1.56
CA LEU A 120 8.67 7.66 -0.74
C LEU A 120 9.11 7.48 0.71
N LEU A 121 8.89 6.29 1.25
CA LEU A 121 9.40 5.86 2.54
C LEU A 121 10.00 4.47 2.42
N ASP A 122 11.15 4.27 3.08
CA ASP A 122 11.82 2.98 3.23
C ASP A 122 11.89 2.65 4.71
N ARG A 123 12.21 1.38 5.03
CA ARG A 123 12.33 0.89 6.40
C ARG A 123 11.06 1.08 7.21
N LEU A 124 9.94 0.70 6.63
CA LEU A 124 8.67 0.56 7.32
C LEU A 124 8.55 -0.82 7.94
N HIS A 125 7.92 -0.89 9.10
CA HIS A 125 7.63 -2.13 9.79
C HIS A 125 6.32 -2.74 9.27
N PHE A 126 6.45 -3.64 8.29
CA PHE A 126 5.33 -4.26 7.59
C PHE A 126 4.37 -3.21 7.00
N ALA A 127 4.75 -2.65 5.84
CA ALA A 127 3.98 -1.60 5.17
C ALA A 127 2.70 -2.17 4.56
N ASN A 128 1.57 -1.90 5.19
CA ASN A 128 0.29 -2.52 4.81
C ASN A 128 -0.60 -1.49 4.10
N GLY A 129 -1.73 -1.10 4.66
CA GLY A 129 -2.72 -0.21 4.05
C GLY A 129 -2.18 1.13 3.55
N VAL A 130 -2.64 1.58 2.38
CA VAL A 130 -2.25 2.84 1.73
C VAL A 130 -3.48 3.62 1.33
N THR A 131 -3.57 4.89 1.72
CA THR A 131 -4.65 5.75 1.22
C THR A 131 -4.24 7.20 1.09
N LEU A 132 -4.71 7.84 0.03
CA LEU A 132 -4.55 9.26 -0.21
C LEU A 132 -5.60 10.07 0.57
N SER A 133 -5.15 11.25 0.98
CA SER A 133 -6.03 12.33 1.47
C SER A 133 -7.09 12.74 0.43
N SER A 134 -8.10 13.46 0.91
CA SER A 134 -9.15 14.06 0.05
C SER A 134 -8.58 15.04 -0.98
N GLN A 135 -7.57 15.82 -0.58
CA GLN A 135 -6.93 16.85 -1.43
C GLN A 135 -5.68 16.34 -2.16
N GLU A 136 -5.33 15.07 -1.95
CA GLU A 136 -4.11 14.45 -2.47
C GLU A 136 -2.85 15.28 -2.13
N ASP A 137 -2.85 15.90 -0.95
CA ASP A 137 -1.75 16.67 -0.39
C ASP A 137 -0.83 15.81 0.49
N PHE A 138 -1.34 14.67 0.96
CA PHE A 138 -0.58 13.59 1.58
C PHE A 138 -1.14 12.20 1.27
N VAL A 139 -0.30 11.19 1.49
CA VAL A 139 -0.64 9.76 1.50
C VAL A 139 -0.35 9.17 2.87
N LEU A 140 -1.18 8.24 3.32
CA LEU A 140 -1.01 7.48 4.55
C LEU A 140 -0.50 6.07 4.25
N VAL A 141 0.28 5.52 5.18
CA VAL A 141 0.69 4.11 5.18
C VAL A 141 0.60 3.53 6.59
N ALA A 142 0.04 2.33 6.73
CA ALA A 142 0.03 1.56 7.97
C ALA A 142 1.39 0.90 8.21
N GLU A 143 1.88 0.94 9.45
CA GLU A 143 2.94 0.03 9.92
C GLU A 143 2.33 -0.96 10.91
N THR A 144 2.04 -2.18 10.41
CA THR A 144 1.27 -3.20 11.13
C THR A 144 1.87 -3.51 12.49
N THR A 145 3.19 -3.74 12.56
CA THR A 145 3.88 -4.14 13.79
C THR A 145 4.34 -2.97 14.66
N ARG A 146 4.01 -1.73 14.27
CA ARG A 146 4.27 -0.51 15.05
C ARG A 146 3.02 0.18 15.55
N TYR A 147 1.83 -0.41 15.34
CA TYR A 147 0.58 0.10 15.91
C TYR A 147 0.31 1.57 15.53
N ARG A 148 0.73 1.97 14.33
CA ARG A 148 0.72 3.37 13.89
C ARG A 148 0.47 3.53 12.41
N ILE A 149 0.10 4.75 12.05
CA ILE A 149 -0.10 5.21 10.68
C ILE A 149 0.84 6.39 10.47
N LEU A 150 1.64 6.33 9.41
CA LEU A 150 2.48 7.44 8.97
C LEU A 150 1.79 8.23 7.87
N ARG A 151 2.08 9.52 7.81
CA ARG A 151 1.69 10.43 6.73
C ARG A 151 2.91 10.92 6.00
N TYR A 152 2.93 10.76 4.68
CA TYR A 152 3.93 11.34 3.79
C TYR A 152 3.32 12.51 2.99
N TRP A 153 3.94 13.67 3.04
CA TRP A 153 3.46 14.89 2.39
C TRP A 153 3.83 14.91 0.91
N LEU A 154 2.82 15.02 0.06
CA LEU A 154 2.95 15.06 -1.40
C LEU A 154 2.97 16.48 -1.95
N LYS A 155 2.42 17.45 -1.20
CA LYS A 155 2.30 18.85 -1.62
C LYS A 155 2.59 19.79 -0.45
N GLY A 156 2.80 21.06 -0.79
CA GLY A 156 2.96 22.14 0.18
C GLY A 156 4.35 22.20 0.83
N PRO A 157 4.52 23.02 1.88
CA PRO A 157 5.85 23.31 2.46
C PRO A 157 6.58 22.11 3.08
N ARG A 158 5.84 21.04 3.40
CA ARG A 158 6.37 19.78 3.96
C ARG A 158 6.58 18.69 2.91
N MET A 159 6.38 18.99 1.62
CA MET A 159 6.52 18.00 0.55
C MET A 159 7.84 17.22 0.68
N GLY A 160 7.76 15.89 0.62
CA GLY A 160 8.91 15.01 0.76
C GLY A 160 9.22 14.59 2.20
N THR A 161 8.54 15.15 3.21
CA THR A 161 8.70 14.74 4.61
C THR A 161 7.55 13.85 5.08
N HIS A 162 7.70 13.25 6.26
CA HIS A 162 6.66 12.46 6.89
C HIS A 162 6.53 12.77 8.39
N ASP A 163 5.37 12.44 8.95
CA ASP A 163 5.08 12.48 10.38
C ASP A 163 4.16 11.32 10.80
N VAL A 164 4.00 11.13 12.11
CA VAL A 164 3.05 10.14 12.65
C VAL A 164 1.65 10.74 12.62
N PHE A 165 0.76 10.13 11.84
CA PHE A 165 -0.63 10.56 11.72
C PHE A 165 -1.49 10.07 12.88
N ALA A 166 -1.32 8.79 13.23
CA ALA A 166 -1.95 8.15 14.38
C ALA A 166 -0.97 7.15 14.99
N ASN A 167 -0.96 7.05 16.32
CA ASN A 167 -0.04 6.18 17.07
C ASN A 167 -0.79 5.45 18.17
N ASN A 168 -0.16 4.42 18.75
CA ASN A 168 -0.70 3.67 19.87
C ASN A 168 -2.10 3.10 19.56
N LEU A 169 -2.26 2.57 18.35
CA LEU A 169 -3.49 1.91 17.93
C LEU A 169 -3.66 0.59 18.71
N PRO A 170 -4.91 0.17 19.01
CA PRO A 170 -5.19 -0.91 19.95
C PRO A 170 -4.83 -2.32 19.45
N GLY A 171 -4.26 -2.46 18.26
CA GLY A 171 -3.88 -3.73 17.67
C GLY A 171 -3.06 -3.54 16.40
N LEU A 172 -2.72 -4.66 15.75
CA LEU A 172 -1.99 -4.65 14.50
C LEU A 172 -2.79 -3.91 13.43
N VAL A 173 -2.18 -2.90 12.84
CA VAL A 173 -2.82 -2.05 11.84
C VAL A 173 -2.81 -2.78 10.50
N ASP A 174 -3.96 -2.87 9.88
CA ASP A 174 -4.15 -3.50 8.58
C ASP A 174 -4.63 -2.43 7.58
N ASN A 175 -5.40 -2.82 6.57
CA ASN A 175 -5.85 -1.92 5.50
C ASN A 175 -6.46 -0.60 6.01
N ILE A 176 -6.11 0.48 5.31
CA ILE A 176 -6.62 1.83 5.54
C ILE A 176 -7.40 2.26 4.31
N GLN A 177 -8.64 2.67 4.47
CA GLN A 177 -9.44 3.22 3.37
C GLN A 177 -9.98 4.60 3.69
N SER A 178 -10.05 5.45 2.68
CA SER A 178 -10.59 6.81 2.77
C SER A 178 -11.78 6.95 1.83
N ASN A 179 -12.84 7.64 2.28
CA ASN A 179 -13.94 8.04 1.39
C ASN A 179 -13.57 9.26 0.54
N ARG A 180 -12.34 9.78 0.68
CA ARG A 180 -11.86 11.03 0.06
C ARG A 180 -12.73 12.25 0.40
N ARG A 181 -13.52 12.19 1.48
CA ARG A 181 -14.36 13.26 2.03
C ARG A 181 -14.06 13.55 3.51
N GLY A 182 -12.93 13.06 3.99
CA GLY A 182 -12.44 13.32 5.36
C GLY A 182 -12.68 12.19 6.36
N THR A 183 -13.28 11.07 5.94
CA THR A 183 -13.40 9.87 6.79
C THR A 183 -12.39 8.82 6.36
N ILE A 184 -11.70 8.25 7.34
CA ILE A 184 -10.72 7.18 7.17
C ILE A 184 -11.14 6.02 8.06
N TRP A 185 -11.20 4.83 7.48
CA TRP A 185 -11.42 3.56 8.17
C TRP A 185 -10.10 2.82 8.25
N VAL A 186 -9.84 2.23 9.41
CA VAL A 186 -8.62 1.48 9.69
C VAL A 186 -9.06 0.11 10.17
N ALA A 187 -8.65 -0.94 9.48
CA ALA A 187 -8.81 -2.30 9.96
C ALA A 187 -7.76 -2.56 11.06
N ILE A 188 -8.20 -3.21 12.15
CA ILE A 188 -7.33 -3.54 13.28
C ILE A 188 -7.51 -5.02 13.60
N SER A 189 -6.40 -5.74 13.55
CA SER A 189 -6.30 -7.17 13.85
C SER A 189 -5.58 -7.37 15.19
N MET A 190 -5.81 -8.51 15.83
CA MET A 190 -5.18 -8.87 17.12
C MET A 190 -5.29 -7.75 18.16
N VAL A 191 -6.51 -7.24 18.37
CA VAL A 191 -6.80 -6.18 19.33
C VAL A 191 -6.36 -6.61 20.73
N GLY A 192 -5.42 -5.87 21.32
CA GLY A 192 -4.99 -6.08 22.70
C GLY A 192 -6.07 -5.62 23.68
N PRO A 193 -6.05 -6.11 24.94
CA PRO A 193 -6.97 -5.60 25.96
C PRO A 193 -6.75 -4.10 26.16
N THR A 194 -7.82 -3.31 26.03
CA THR A 194 -7.86 -1.84 26.15
C THR A 194 -7.37 -1.31 27.50
N THR A 195 -7.11 -2.19 28.47
CA THR A 195 -6.58 -1.88 29.80
C THR A 195 -5.06 -1.93 29.90
N ALA A 196 -4.33 -2.31 28.85
CA ALA A 196 -2.86 -2.29 28.84
C ALA A 196 -2.33 -1.03 28.13
N SER A 197 -2.01 0.00 28.92
CA SER A 197 -1.11 1.10 28.54
C SER A 197 0.03 1.14 29.55
N PRO A 198 1.26 1.54 29.18
CA PRO A 198 2.01 1.28 27.96
C PRO A 198 2.81 -0.03 28.11
N LEU A 199 3.12 -0.74 27.01
CA LEU A 199 4.28 -1.62 27.02
C LEU A 199 5.52 -0.73 27.14
N HIS A 200 5.91 -0.51 28.38
CA HIS A 200 7.21 0.01 28.79
C HIS A 200 8.25 -0.95 28.21
N CYS A 201 9.13 -0.46 27.33
CA CYS A 201 10.39 -1.15 27.09
C CYS A 201 11.22 -1.00 28.37
N GLU A 202 11.24 -2.02 29.23
CA GLU A 202 12.34 -2.15 30.19
C GLU A 202 13.58 -2.58 29.40
N GLU A 203 14.65 -1.79 29.51
CA GLU A 203 15.99 -2.26 29.18
C GLU A 203 16.36 -3.41 30.13
N PHE A 204 16.29 -4.64 29.63
CA PHE A 204 16.99 -5.73 30.29
C PHE A 204 18.46 -5.67 29.87
N GLY A 205 19.25 -4.97 30.67
CA GLY A 205 20.70 -5.07 30.60
C GLY A 205 21.15 -6.47 30.97
N ILE A 206 21.82 -7.14 30.03
CA ILE A 206 22.82 -8.19 30.30
C ILE A 206 24.12 -7.78 29.64
#